data_AF-A0A0Q8EPN3-F1
#
_entry.id   AF-A0A0Q8EPN3-F1
#
_cell.length_a   1.000
_cell.length_b   1.000
_cell.length_c   1.000
_cell.angle_alpha   90.00
_cell.angle_beta   90.00
_cell.angle_gamma   90.00
#
_symmetry.space_group_name_H-M   'P 1'
#
loop_
_entity.id
_entity.type
_entity.pdbx_description
1 polymer ?
#
loop_
_entity_poly.entity_id
_entity_poly.type
_entity_poly.pdbx_seq_one_letter_code
_entity_poly.pdbx_strand_id
1 'polypeptide(L)'
;MVFLALTPGGLQDAISMALPGRDYIWCSASAISTAAFQEHQGIELTRFTETVLFDNEDDVAHAKDVIAEHHPDQRVWIEAAQNRYGSIA
;
A
#
# COMPACT_ATOMS: atom_id res chain seq x y z
N MET A 1 1.67 -10.12 -8.02
CA MET A 1 0.96 -9.87 -6.76
C MET A 1 0.81 -8.36 -6.59
N VAL A 2 -0.11 -7.88 -5.77
CA VAL A 2 -0.21 -6.45 -5.44
C VAL A 2 0.15 -6.23 -3.98
N PHE A 3 1.06 -5.31 -3.69
CA PHE A 3 1.36 -4.85 -2.35
C PHE A 3 0.57 -3.56 -2.07
N LEU A 4 -0.18 -3.51 -0.98
CA LEU A 4 -0.88 -2.32 -0.50
C LEU A 4 -0.19 -1.80 0.77
N ALA A 5 0.43 -0.64 0.66
CA ALA A 5 1.11 0.06 1.74
C ALA A 5 0.33 1.30 2.19
N LEU A 6 -0.05 1.38 3.45
CA LEU A 6 -0.85 2.47 4.02
C LEU A 6 0.01 3.50 4.79
N THR A 7 1.21 3.08 5.21
CA THR A 7 2.19 3.89 5.92
C THR A 7 3.49 4.09 5.12
N PRO A 8 4.30 5.11 5.45
CA PRO A 8 5.62 5.28 4.84
C PRO A 8 6.57 4.10 5.10
N GLY A 9 6.46 3.44 6.25
CA GLY A 9 7.24 2.25 6.58
C GLY A 9 6.85 1.07 5.70
N GLY A 10 5.55 0.77 5.62
CA GLY A 10 5.04 -0.30 4.76
C GLY A 10 5.33 -0.06 3.28
N LEU A 11 5.43 1.20 2.83
CA LEU A 11 5.81 1.50 1.46
C LEU A 11 7.27 1.11 1.19
N GLN A 12 8.18 1.40 2.13
CA GLN A 12 9.59 1.00 2.00
C GLN A 12 9.73 -0.53 2.02
N ASP A 13 8.95 -1.21 2.87
CA ASP A 13 8.92 -2.67 2.93
C ASP A 13 8.38 -3.26 1.62
N ALA A 14 7.27 -2.72 1.10
CA ALA A 14 6.69 -3.14 -0.18
C ALA A 14 7.66 -2.94 -1.34
N ILE A 15 8.36 -1.79 -1.40
CA ILE A 15 9.40 -1.52 -2.40
C ILE A 15 10.54 -2.54 -2.32
N SER A 16 10.92 -2.95 -1.10
CA SER A 16 12.02 -3.91 -0.89
C SER A 16 11.61 -5.35 -1.20
N MET A 17 10.34 -5.70 -1.04
CA MET A 17 9.83 -7.06 -1.27
C MET A 17 9.35 -7.30 -2.70
N ALA A 18 8.84 -6.27 -3.38
CA ALA A 18 8.26 -6.41 -4.70
C ALA A 18 9.30 -6.79 -5.76
N LEU A 19 8.94 -7.73 -6.64
CA LEU A 19 9.78 -8.09 -7.77
C LEU A 19 9.47 -7.17 -8.97
N PRO A 20 10.46 -6.40 -9.47
CA PRO A 20 10.24 -5.50 -10.61
C PRO A 20 9.69 -6.22 -11.84
N GLY A 21 8.67 -5.65 -12.47
CA GLY A 21 8.01 -6.20 -13.67
C GLY A 21 7.15 -7.44 -13.42
N ARG A 22 6.93 -7.81 -12.15
CA ARG A 22 6.07 -8.93 -11.75
C ARG A 22 5.04 -8.53 -10.69
N ASP A 23 5.42 -7.65 -9.78
CA ASP A 23 4.57 -7.19 -8.70
C ASP A 23 4.28 -5.70 -8.81
N TYR A 24 3.08 -5.33 -8.37
CA TYR A 24 2.60 -3.95 -8.35
C TYR A 24 2.58 -3.43 -6.93
N ILE A 25 2.85 -2.14 -6.75
CA ILE A 25 2.77 -1.49 -5.45
C ILE A 25 1.70 -0.42 -5.52
N TRP A 26 0.75 -0.49 -4.61
CA TRP A 26 -0.26 0.53 -4.36
C TRP A 26 -0.03 1.13 -2.99
N CYS A 27 -0.15 2.45 -2.87
CA CYS A 27 0.07 3.13 -1.61
C CYS A 27 -1.00 4.18 -1.29
N SER A 28 -1.30 4.32 0.00
CA SER A 28 -2.22 5.33 0.53
C SER A 28 -1.69 6.75 0.33
N ALA A 29 -2.59 7.74 0.32
CA ALA A 29 -2.19 9.14 0.32
C ALA A 29 -1.26 9.51 1.51
N SER A 30 -1.35 8.81 2.63
CA SER A 30 -0.50 9.01 3.82
C SER A 30 0.88 8.35 3.74
N ALA A 31 1.09 7.43 2.80
CA ALA A 31 2.32 6.64 2.74
C ALA A 31 3.50 7.41 2.10
N ILE A 32 3.21 8.38 1.26
CA ILE A 32 4.21 9.22 0.56
C ILE A 32 3.61 10.60 0.28
N SER A 33 4.42 11.61 -0.03
CA SER A 33 3.89 12.89 -0.51
C SER A 33 3.69 12.85 -2.03
N THR A 34 2.85 13.74 -2.58
CA THR A 34 2.69 13.86 -4.04
C THR A 34 4.03 14.19 -4.72
N ALA A 35 4.83 15.08 -4.12
CA ALA A 35 6.15 15.43 -4.67
C ALA A 35 7.09 14.22 -4.72
N ALA A 36 7.21 13.49 -3.61
CA ALA A 36 8.06 12.30 -3.54
C ALA A 36 7.55 11.15 -4.43
N PHE A 37 6.23 11.04 -4.64
CA PHE A 37 5.64 10.10 -5.59
C PHE A 37 6.06 10.43 -7.04
N GLN A 38 6.08 11.70 -7.44
CA GLN A 38 6.51 12.10 -8.79
C GLN A 38 8.01 11.83 -9.04
N GLU A 39 8.81 11.75 -7.98
CA GLU A 39 10.23 11.41 -8.06
C GLU A 39 10.49 9.90 -8.21
N HIS A 40 9.49 9.05 -7.92
CA HIS A 40 9.63 7.61 -8.10
C HIS A 40 9.54 7.24 -9.59
N GLN A 41 10.67 6.86 -10.18
CA GLN A 41 10.77 6.35 -11.54
C GLN A 41 11.31 4.91 -11.53
N GLY A 42 10.74 4.04 -12.36
CA GLY A 42 11.24 2.67 -12.57
C GLY A 42 10.64 1.58 -11.67
N ILE A 43 9.68 1.91 -10.81
CA ILE A 43 8.89 0.95 -10.03
C ILE A 43 7.41 1.12 -10.41
N GLU A 44 6.67 0.03 -10.54
CA GLU A 44 5.22 0.05 -10.77
C GLU A 44 4.48 0.46 -9.48
N LEU A 45 4.62 1.74 -9.12
CA LEU A 45 4.02 2.36 -7.95
C LEU A 45 2.78 3.18 -8.37
N THR A 46 1.65 2.88 -7.75
CA THR A 46 0.40 3.62 -7.87
C THR A 46 0.04 4.21 -6.51
N ARG A 47 -0.49 5.42 -6.49
CA ARG A 47 -0.84 6.16 -5.28
C ARG A 47 -2.32 6.52 -5.29
N PHE A 48 -3.04 6.15 -4.22
CA PHE A 48 -4.39 6.64 -4.00
C PHE A 48 -4.38 8.16 -3.73
N THR A 49 -5.39 8.85 -4.25
CA THR A 49 -5.61 10.27 -3.94
C THR A 49 -6.13 10.46 -2.52
N GLU A 50 -6.86 9.48 -2.01
CA GLU A 50 -7.45 9.49 -0.67
C GLU A 50 -6.57 8.72 0.32
N THR A 51 -6.69 9.08 1.60
CA THR A 51 -6.02 8.35 2.67
C THR A 51 -6.78 7.06 2.93
N VAL A 52 -6.11 5.94 2.74
CA VAL A 52 -6.58 4.62 3.16
C VAL A 52 -5.97 4.32 4.53
N LEU A 53 -6.80 4.13 5.55
CA LEU A 53 -6.38 3.84 6.92
C LEU A 53 -6.57 2.37 7.25
N PHE A 54 -5.58 1.74 7.90
CA PHE A 54 -5.64 0.32 8.24
C PHE A 54 -6.77 -0.01 9.22
N ASP A 55 -7.05 0.88 10.16
CA ASP A 55 -8.08 0.72 11.20
C ASP A 55 -9.50 1.03 10.71
N ASN A 56 -9.65 1.44 9.45
CA ASN A 56 -10.94 1.64 8.80
C ASN A 56 -11.19 0.53 7.78
N GLU A 57 -12.05 -0.43 8.15
CA GLU A 57 -12.36 -1.59 7.30
C GLU A 57 -12.98 -1.19 5.96
N ASP A 58 -13.78 -0.11 5.92
CA ASP A 58 -14.41 0.38 4.69
C ASP A 58 -13.38 0.95 3.72
N ASP A 59 -12.38 1.69 4.23
CA ASP A 59 -11.29 2.22 3.40
C ASP A 59 -10.47 1.07 2.79
N VAL A 60 -10.18 0.05 3.58
CA VAL A 60 -9.42 -1.12 3.13
C VAL A 60 -10.23 -1.94 2.12
N ALA A 61 -11.53 -2.13 2.36
CA ALA A 61 -12.42 -2.82 1.43
C ALA A 61 -12.50 -2.07 0.09
N HIS A 62 -12.72 -0.75 0.13
CA HIS A 62 -12.76 0.08 -1.07
C HIS A 62 -11.44 0.04 -1.85
N ALA A 63 -10.30 0.16 -1.15
CA ALA A 63 -8.99 0.08 -1.80
C ALA A 63 -8.78 -1.27 -2.50
N LYS A 64 -9.24 -2.38 -1.91
CA LYS A 64 -9.18 -3.71 -2.54
C LYS A 64 -10.06 -3.82 -3.78
N ASP A 65 -11.27 -3.24 -3.75
CA ASP A 65 -12.16 -3.24 -4.90
C ASP A 65 -11.54 -2.47 -6.07
N VAL A 66 -11.00 -1.27 -5.81
CA VAL A 66 -10.27 -0.48 -6.82
C VAL A 66 -9.06 -1.26 -7.37
N ILE A 67 -8.28 -1.92 -6.51
CA ILE A 67 -7.16 -2.76 -6.98
C ILE A 67 -7.66 -3.91 -7.85
N ALA A 68 -8.79 -4.54 -7.52
CA ALA A 68 -9.35 -5.65 -8.29
C ALA A 68 -9.83 -5.23 -9.68
N GLU A 69 -10.28 -3.98 -9.86
CA GLU A 69 -10.62 -3.42 -11.17
C GLU A 69 -9.40 -3.31 -12.10
N HIS A 70 -8.22 -3.01 -11.54
CA HIS A 70 -6.98 -2.83 -12.29
C HIS A 70 -6.15 -4.12 -12.43
N HIS A 71 -6.21 -4.99 -11.42
CA HIS A 71 -5.40 -6.20 -11.31
C HIS A 71 -6.30 -7.40 -10.97
N PRO A 72 -7.18 -7.82 -11.90
CA PRO A 72 -8.08 -8.94 -11.68
C PRO A 72 -7.27 -10.21 -11.34
N ASP A 73 -7.83 -11.03 -10.45
CA ASP A 73 -7.26 -12.30 -9.98
C ASP A 73 -5.91 -12.21 -9.25
N GLN A 74 -5.38 -11.00 -9.00
CA GLN A 74 -4.18 -10.82 -8.19
C GLN A 74 -4.51 -10.88 -6.70
N ARG A 75 -3.62 -11.52 -5.94
CA ARG A 75 -3.65 -11.44 -4.47
C ARG A 75 -3.14 -10.08 -4.03
N VAL A 76 -3.79 -9.50 -3.04
CA VAL A 76 -3.36 -8.26 -2.39
C VAL A 76 -2.73 -8.60 -1.04
N TRP A 77 -1.44 -8.30 -0.91
CA TRP A 77 -0.76 -8.24 0.38
C TRP A 77 -1.00 -6.86 0.99
N ILE A 78 -1.38 -6.80 2.26
CA ILE A 78 -1.59 -5.53 2.97
C ILE A 78 -0.62 -5.52 4.14
N GLU A 79 0.04 -4.40 4.38
CA GLU A 79 0.89 -4.27 5.57
C GLU A 79 0.08 -4.59 6.83
N ALA A 80 0.70 -5.24 7.82
CA ALA A 80 0.06 -5.42 9.11
C ALA A 80 0.16 -4.11 9.89
N ALA A 81 -0.94 -3.66 10.52
CA ALA A 81 -0.81 -2.64 11.55
C ALA A 81 0.16 -3.14 12.62
N GLN A 82 1.17 -2.33 12.94
CA GLN A 82 1.86 -2.51 14.20
C GLN A 82 0.82 -2.35 15.31
N ASN A 83 0.48 -3.47 15.93
CA ASN A 83 -0.44 -3.52 17.06
C ASN A 83 0.08 -2.52 18.11
N ARG A 84 -0.62 -1.39 18.31
CA ARG A 84 -0.28 -0.42 19.36
C ARG A 84 -0.61 -0.92 20.77
N TYR A 85 -0.98 -2.19 20.93
CA TYR A 85 -1.15 -2.84 22.22
C TYR A 85 -0.02 -3.82 22.51
N GLY A 86 0.88 -3.44 23.42
CA GLY A 86 1.93 -4.33 23.91
C GLY A 86 3.05 -3.72 24.76
N SER A 87 2.76 -2.76 25.66
CA SER A 87 3.61 -2.58 26.85
C SER A 87 2.72 -2.42 28.08
N ILE A 88 2.31 -3.57 28.61
CA ILE A 88 2.01 -3.71 30.03
C ILE A 88 3.12 -4.60 30.59
N ALA A 89 4.09 -3.94 31.21
CA ALA A 89 5.00 -4.56 32.16
C ALA A 89 4.32 -4.62 33.54
#